data_AF-A0A9P7J8K1-F1
#
_entry.id   AF-A0A9P7J8K1-F1
#
_cell.length_a   1.000
_cell.length_b   1.000
_cell.length_c   1.000
_cell.angle_alpha   90.00
_cell.angle_beta   90.00
_cell.angle_gamma   90.00
#
_symmetry.space_group_name_H-M   'P 1'
#
loop_
_entity.id
_entity.type
_entity.pdbx_description
1 polymer ?
#
loop_
_entity_poly.entity_id
_entity_poly.type
_entity_poly.pdbx_seq_one_letter_code
_entity_poly.pdbx_strand_id
1 'polypeptide(L)'
;MSSWPHIRSLKLEDPHLRSATITFCGLFTALRQSPHLHTLHILMDALNIDIDPQAESFQHTSLQTLDVRSSHIADREAVAYILFSMLPSVESVIYGSSGHHIRYAWQEVNRRLQSLKSSAVLGRRITGAAAGC
;
A
#
# COMPACT_ATOMS: atom_id res chain seq x y z
N MET A 1 5.81 -7.89 22.65
CA MET A 1 5.48 -6.66 21.88
C MET A 1 3.98 -6.47 21.97
N SER A 2 3.55 -5.26 22.31
CA SER A 2 2.13 -4.97 22.52
C SER A 2 1.45 -4.80 21.16
N SER A 3 0.52 -5.70 20.84
CA SER A 3 -0.39 -5.50 19.71
C SER A 3 -1.38 -4.38 20.05
N TRP A 4 -1.85 -3.67 19.02
CA TRP A 4 -2.89 -2.65 19.11
C TRP A 4 -4.17 -3.11 18.38
N PRO A 5 -4.85 -4.14 18.89
CA PRO A 5 -5.98 -4.76 18.19
C PRO A 5 -7.18 -3.82 18.04
N HIS A 6 -7.29 -2.77 18.85
CA HIS A 6 -8.44 -1.86 18.79
C HIS A 6 -8.22 -0.65 17.89
N ILE A 7 -6.99 -0.41 17.41
CA ILE A 7 -6.72 0.72 16.53
C ILE A 7 -7.29 0.43 15.14
N ARG A 8 -8.23 1.28 14.71
CA ARG A 8 -8.83 1.24 13.37
C ARG A 8 -8.40 2.38 12.46
N SER A 9 -7.93 3.49 13.04
CA SER A 9 -7.42 4.64 12.31
C SER A 9 -6.09 5.07 12.92
N LEU A 10 -5.10 5.28 12.07
CA LEU A 10 -3.78 5.73 12.48
C LEU A 10 -3.32 6.85 11.56
N LYS A 11 -2.78 7.90 12.16
CA LYS A 11 -2.25 9.06 11.45
C LYS A 11 -0.81 9.28 11.91
N LEU A 12 0.13 9.08 11.01
CA LEU A 12 1.57 9.26 11.21
C LEU A 12 2.01 10.43 10.32
N GLU A 13 1.78 11.63 10.81
CA GLU A 13 2.17 12.87 10.15
C GLU A 13 3.04 13.68 11.10
N ASP A 14 4.18 14.14 10.60
CA ASP A 14 4.95 15.18 11.25
C ASP A 14 5.00 16.39 10.31
N PRO A 15 4.30 17.50 10.65
CA PRO A 15 4.30 18.71 9.83
C PRO A 15 5.65 19.42 9.80
N HIS A 16 6.60 19.07 10.68
CA HIS A 16 7.94 19.63 10.75
C HIS A 16 8.98 18.80 9.99
N LEU A 17 8.68 17.53 9.66
CA LEU A 17 9.56 16.72 8.85
C LEU A 17 9.51 17.17 7.39
N ARG A 18 10.64 17.71 6.93
CA ARG A 18 10.86 18.02 5.50
C ARG A 18 11.01 16.77 4.63
N SER A 19 11.22 15.61 5.26
CA SER A 19 11.48 14.35 4.56
C SER A 19 10.81 13.20 5.30
N ALA A 20 10.19 12.32 4.53
CA ALA A 20 9.58 11.12 5.06
C ALA A 20 10.66 10.17 5.60
N THR A 21 10.43 9.59 6.77
CA THR A 21 11.38 8.68 7.44
C THR A 21 10.84 7.26 7.58
N ILE A 22 9.53 7.07 7.41
CA ILE A 22 8.91 5.77 7.58
C ILE A 22 9.08 4.97 6.28
N THR A 23 9.88 3.91 6.34
CA THR A 23 10.11 3.01 5.22
C THR A 23 8.97 1.99 5.07
N PHE A 24 9.00 1.17 4.01
CA PHE A 24 8.03 0.08 3.86
C PHE A 24 8.18 -0.96 4.97
N CYS A 25 9.40 -1.38 5.30
CA CYS A 25 9.63 -2.32 6.39
C CYS A 25 9.08 -1.80 7.74
N GLY A 26 9.32 -0.52 8.04
CA GLY A 26 8.78 0.14 9.22
C GLY A 26 7.25 0.17 9.23
N LEU A 27 6.63 0.52 8.10
CA LEU A 27 5.18 0.50 7.91
C LEU A 27 4.60 -0.90 8.15
N PHE A 28 5.13 -1.94 7.50
CA PHE A 28 4.59 -3.30 7.64
C PHE A 28 4.82 -3.87 9.04
N THR A 29 5.91 -3.48 9.71
CA THR A 29 6.12 -3.79 11.13
C THR A 29 5.01 -3.22 12.00
N ALA A 30 4.58 -1.98 11.75
CA ALA A 30 3.45 -1.37 12.47
C ALA A 30 2.12 -2.07 12.13
N LEU A 31 1.87 -2.35 10.85
CA LEU A 31 0.65 -3.04 10.40
C LEU A 31 0.49 -4.43 11.02
N ARG A 32 1.59 -5.17 11.22
CA ARG A 32 1.59 -6.46 11.93
C ARG A 32 1.08 -6.34 13.38
N GLN A 33 1.29 -5.18 14.02
CA GLN A 33 0.81 -4.94 15.38
C GLN A 33 -0.65 -4.47 15.42
N SER A 34 -1.19 -3.96 14.31
CA SER A 34 -2.54 -3.38 14.22
C SER A 34 -3.43 -4.13 13.21
N PRO A 35 -3.80 -5.41 13.46
CA PRO A 35 -4.48 -6.26 12.48
C PRO A 35 -5.86 -5.75 12.03
N HIS A 36 -6.46 -4.83 12.80
CA HIS A 36 -7.77 -4.25 12.54
C HIS A 36 -7.70 -2.80 12.05
N LEU A 37 -6.54 -2.35 11.57
CA LEU A 37 -6.41 -1.01 11.00
C LEU A 37 -7.19 -0.91 9.68
N HIS A 38 -8.08 0.07 9.57
CA HIS A 38 -8.89 0.32 8.38
C HIS A 38 -8.42 1.54 7.60
N THR A 39 -7.91 2.55 8.31
CA THR A 39 -7.50 3.83 7.73
C THR A 39 -6.11 4.20 8.20
N LEU A 40 -5.21 4.48 7.25
CA LEU A 40 -3.85 4.93 7.51
C LEU A 40 -3.57 6.21 6.73
N HIS A 41 -3.14 7.24 7.45
CA HIS A 41 -2.58 8.47 6.88
C HIS A 41 -1.11 8.53 7.25
N ILE A 42 -0.23 8.64 6.27
CA ILE A 42 1.22 8.52 6.49
C ILE A 42 2.01 9.36 5.49
N LEU A 43 3.08 9.99 5.97
CA LEU A 43 4.16 10.47 5.12
C LEU A 43 5.29 9.43 5.14
N MET A 44 5.49 8.73 4.02
CA MET A 44 6.42 7.59 3.93
C MET A 44 7.54 7.80 2.90
N ASP A 45 8.67 7.17 3.16
CA ASP A 45 9.79 7.12 2.23
C ASP A 45 9.55 6.01 1.21
N ALA A 46 8.88 6.36 0.12
CA ALA A 46 8.72 5.48 -1.05
C ALA A 46 9.81 5.72 -2.12
N LEU A 47 10.87 6.47 -1.79
CA LEU A 47 12.07 6.56 -2.62
C LEU A 47 12.99 5.36 -2.36
N ASN A 48 13.08 4.91 -1.11
CA ASN A 48 13.91 3.78 -0.71
C ASN A 48 13.04 2.56 -0.41
N ILE A 49 12.88 1.68 -1.41
CA ILE A 49 12.16 0.42 -1.23
C ILE A 49 13.06 -0.58 -0.51
N ASP A 50 12.75 -0.84 0.76
CA ASP A 50 13.51 -1.70 1.66
C ASP A 50 12.81 -3.05 1.93
N ILE A 51 11.87 -3.44 1.07
CA ILE A 51 11.07 -4.65 1.22
C ILE A 51 10.99 -5.43 -0.10
N ASP A 52 10.99 -6.76 0.01
CA ASP A 52 10.68 -7.65 -1.10
C ASP A 52 9.30 -8.29 -0.88
N PRO A 53 8.27 -7.91 -1.66
CA PRO A 53 6.93 -8.47 -1.53
C PRO A 53 6.82 -9.95 -1.94
N GLN A 54 7.84 -10.56 -2.54
CA GLN A 54 7.89 -12.01 -2.82
C GLN A 54 8.52 -12.80 -1.68
N ALA A 55 9.46 -12.20 -0.96
CA ALA A 55 10.08 -12.82 0.21
C ALA A 55 9.16 -12.77 1.45
N GLU A 56 8.28 -11.77 1.53
CA GLU A 56 7.35 -11.62 2.64
C GLU A 56 5.98 -12.29 2.41
N SER A 57 5.56 -13.16 3.33
CA SER A 57 4.23 -13.79 3.32
C SER A 57 3.13 -12.95 3.98
N PHE A 58 3.44 -11.72 4.39
CA PHE A 58 2.53 -10.88 5.15
C PHE A 58 1.52 -10.17 4.24
N GLN A 59 0.24 -10.26 4.61
CA GLN A 59 -0.83 -9.48 4.02
C GLN A 59 -1.66 -8.79 5.10
N HIS A 60 -1.99 -7.53 4.87
CA HIS A 60 -2.88 -6.76 5.73
C HIS A 60 -4.24 -6.57 5.06
N THR A 61 -5.19 -7.44 5.38
CA THR A 61 -6.50 -7.54 4.71
C THR A 61 -7.56 -6.58 5.26
N SER A 62 -7.31 -5.91 6.39
CA SER A 62 -8.29 -4.98 6.98
C SER A 62 -8.13 -3.54 6.48
N LEU A 63 -6.98 -3.18 5.91
CA LEU A 63 -6.69 -1.79 5.53
C LEU A 63 -7.43 -1.44 4.23
N GLN A 64 -8.33 -0.46 4.31
CA GLN A 64 -9.18 -0.03 3.22
C GLN A 64 -8.73 1.31 2.63
N THR A 65 -8.32 2.24 3.50
CA THR A 65 -7.90 3.59 3.11
C THR A 65 -6.42 3.78 3.44
N LEU A 66 -5.64 4.08 2.41
CA LEU A 66 -4.24 4.49 2.54
C LEU A 66 -4.07 5.89 1.93
N ASP A 67 -3.77 6.88 2.77
CA ASP A 67 -3.38 8.23 2.38
C ASP A 67 -1.88 8.41 2.59
N VAL A 68 -1.12 8.49 1.50
CA VAL A 68 0.35 8.65 1.51
C VAL A 68 0.79 10.11 1.43
N ARG A 69 -0.15 11.06 1.50
CA ARG A 69 0.15 12.50 1.52
C ARG A 69 1.07 12.88 0.33
N SER A 70 2.11 13.67 0.58
CA SER A 70 3.09 14.13 -0.41
C SER A 70 4.30 13.21 -0.52
N SER A 71 4.14 11.90 -0.31
CA SER A 71 5.26 10.94 -0.39
C SER A 71 5.81 10.86 -1.82
N HIS A 72 7.13 10.93 -1.97
CA HIS A 72 7.79 10.75 -3.26
C HIS A 72 7.97 9.26 -3.56
N ILE A 73 7.93 8.87 -4.84
CA ILE A 73 8.09 7.48 -5.29
C ILE A 73 9.28 7.40 -6.25
N ALA A 74 10.17 6.43 -6.01
CA ALA A 74 11.23 6.10 -6.96
C ALA A 74 10.72 5.14 -8.05
N ASP A 75 10.17 3.99 -7.65
CA ASP A 75 9.68 2.96 -8.57
C ASP A 75 8.18 2.73 -8.39
N ARG A 76 7.41 3.20 -9.37
CA ARG A 76 5.94 3.13 -9.36
C ARG A 76 5.44 1.70 -9.57
N GLU A 77 6.19 0.88 -10.29
CA GLU A 77 5.81 -0.50 -10.56
C GLU A 77 6.01 -1.37 -9.32
N ALA A 78 7.19 -1.27 -8.71
CA ALA A 78 7.50 -1.96 -7.47
C ALA A 78 6.51 -1.57 -6.36
N VAL A 79 6.22 -0.26 -6.19
CA VAL A 79 5.24 0.20 -5.19
C VAL A 79 3.85 -0.36 -5.48
N ALA A 80 3.36 -0.31 -6.73
CA ALA A 80 2.05 -0.87 -7.07
C ALA A 80 1.98 -2.38 -6.77
N TYR A 81 3.07 -3.11 -7.03
CA TYR A 81 3.16 -4.54 -6.75
C TYR A 81 3.20 -4.87 -5.25
N ILE A 82 3.92 -4.08 -4.45
CA ILE A 82 3.92 -4.18 -2.99
C ILE A 82 2.51 -3.97 -2.44
N LEU A 83 1.83 -2.90 -2.87
CA LEU A 83 0.46 -2.61 -2.44
C LEU A 83 -0.52 -3.70 -2.85
N PHE A 84 -0.41 -4.20 -4.08
CA PHE A 84 -1.23 -5.30 -4.57
C PHE A 84 -1.03 -6.59 -3.75
N SER A 85 0.24 -6.94 -3.49
CA SER A 85 0.60 -8.20 -2.84
C SER A 85 0.32 -8.19 -1.34
N MET A 86 0.59 -7.07 -0.67
CA MET A 86 0.58 -6.99 0.79
C MET A 86 -0.60 -6.22 1.37
N LEU A 87 -1.26 -5.36 0.60
CA LEU A 87 -2.43 -4.56 1.03
C LEU A 87 -3.65 -4.80 0.11
N PRO A 88 -4.13 -6.05 0.00
CA PRO A 88 -5.10 -6.44 -1.04
C PRO A 88 -6.43 -5.66 -0.96
N SER A 89 -6.82 -5.18 0.22
CA SER A 89 -8.07 -4.45 0.46
C SER A 89 -7.99 -2.95 0.13
N VAL A 90 -6.80 -2.41 -0.16
CA VAL A 90 -6.64 -1.01 -0.58
C VAL A 90 -7.00 -0.89 -2.06
N GLU A 91 -8.14 -0.28 -2.39
CA GLU A 91 -8.57 -0.10 -3.79
C GLU A 91 -7.78 1.00 -4.51
N SER A 92 -7.54 2.11 -3.83
CA SER A 92 -6.75 3.21 -4.36
C SER A 92 -6.03 3.92 -3.22
N VAL A 93 -4.88 4.48 -3.55
CA VAL A 93 -4.09 5.30 -2.65
C VAL A 93 -4.52 6.75 -2.82
N ILE A 94 -4.82 7.40 -1.69
CA ILE A 94 -5.05 8.84 -1.59
C ILE A 94 -3.68 9.52 -1.47
N TYR A 95 -3.48 10.63 -2.17
CA TYR A 95 -2.22 11.37 -2.16
C TYR A 95 -2.51 12.87 -2.25
N GLY A 96 -1.55 13.66 -1.78
CA GLY A 96 -1.60 15.11 -1.76
C GLY A 96 -1.45 15.74 -3.14
N SER A 97 -1.96 16.96 -3.28
CA SER A 97 -1.90 17.77 -4.50
C SER A 97 -0.57 18.53 -4.70
N SER A 98 0.39 18.36 -3.79
CA SER A 98 1.69 19.03 -3.84
C SER A 98 2.55 18.48 -4.99
N GLY A 99 2.80 19.30 -6.00
CA GLY A 99 3.73 19.02 -7.09
C GLY A 99 3.19 18.08 -8.19
N HIS A 100 3.27 18.52 -9.44
CA HIS A 100 2.82 17.74 -10.60
C HIS A 100 3.49 16.34 -10.69
N HIS A 101 4.76 16.23 -10.30
CA HIS A 101 5.50 14.97 -10.34
C HIS A 101 4.99 13.93 -9.34
N ILE A 102 4.67 14.34 -8.11
CA ILE A 102 4.13 13.45 -7.07
C ILE A 102 2.74 12.97 -7.50
N ARG A 103 1.91 13.90 -7.98
CA ARG A 103 0.57 13.59 -8.47
C ARG A 103 0.61 12.54 -9.58
N TYR A 104 1.46 12.73 -10.58
CA TYR A 104 1.59 11.79 -11.70
C TYR A 104 2.10 10.42 -11.25
N ALA A 105 3.05 10.39 -10.32
CA ALA A 105 3.60 9.14 -9.80
C ALA A 105 2.53 8.28 -9.10
N TRP A 106 1.73 8.87 -8.20
CA TRP A 106 0.67 8.12 -7.51
C TRP A 106 -0.54 7.80 -8.41
N GLN A 107 -0.86 8.64 -9.39
CA GLN A 107 -1.84 8.30 -10.43
C GLN A 107 -1.44 7.03 -11.18
N GLU A 108 -0.15 6.93 -11.54
CA GLU A 108 0.38 5.77 -12.23
C GLU A 108 0.38 4.52 -11.34
N VAL A 109 0.71 4.66 -10.05
CA VAL A 109 0.60 3.57 -9.07
C VAL A 109 -0.84 3.05 -8.99
N ASN A 110 -1.83 3.96 -8.85
CA ASN A 110 -3.24 3.56 -8.81
C ASN A 110 -3.70 2.87 -10.10
N ARG A 111 -3.27 3.38 -11.26
CA ARG A 111 -3.57 2.75 -12.56
C ARG A 111 -3.04 1.32 -12.63
N ARG A 112 -1.80 1.11 -12.18
CA ARG A 112 -1.16 -0.22 -12.15
C ARG A 112 -1.80 -1.15 -11.14
N LEU A 113 -2.10 -0.66 -9.94
CA LEU A 113 -2.80 -1.41 -8.91
C LEU A 113 -4.15 -1.95 -9.42
N GLN A 114 -4.92 -1.11 -10.12
CA GLN A 114 -6.19 -1.50 -10.72
C GLN A 114 -6.01 -2.52 -11.86
N SER A 115 -4.98 -2.37 -12.68
CA SER A 115 -4.63 -3.35 -13.71
C SER A 115 -4.30 -4.73 -13.12
N LEU A 116 -3.45 -4.76 -12.08
CA LEU A 116 -3.08 -5.99 -11.37
C LEU A 116 -4.31 -6.68 -10.76
N LYS A 117 -5.18 -5.92 -10.10
CA LYS A 117 -6.43 -6.43 -9.54
C LYS A 117 -7.36 -7.00 -10.61
N SER A 118 -7.54 -6.27 -11.72
CA SER A 118 -8.39 -6.71 -12.83
C SER A 118 -7.86 -8.01 -13.46
N SER A 119 -6.54 -8.08 -13.68
CA SER A 119 -5.86 -9.27 -14.21
C SER A 119 -6.02 -10.48 -13.28
N ALA A 120 -5.84 -10.30 -11.97
CA ALA A 120 -6.00 -11.36 -10.99
C ALA A 120 -7.45 -11.91 -10.93
N VAL A 121 -8.45 -11.04 -11.05
CA VAL A 121 -9.87 -11.45 -11.12
C VAL A 121 -10.13 -12.25 -12.39
N LEU A 122 -9.61 -11.81 -13.53
CA LEU A 122 -9.74 -12.52 -14.81
C LEU A 122 -9.08 -13.90 -14.75
N GLY A 123 -7.87 -14.00 -14.20
CA GLY A 123 -7.14 -15.26 -14.03
C GLY A 123 -7.90 -16.28 -13.15
N ARG A 124 -8.58 -15.81 -12.09
CA ARG A 124 -9.44 -16.68 -11.26
C ARG A 124 -10.67 -17.19 -12.02
N ARG A 125 -11.27 -16.36 -12.89
CA ARG A 125 -12.44 -16.77 -13.69
C ARG A 125 -12.08 -17.83 -14.74
N ILE A 126 -10.91 -17.70 -15.36
CA ILE A 126 -10.43 -18.65 -16.39
C ILE A 126 -10.08 -20.01 -15.75
N THR A 127 -9.38 -19.99 -14.61
CA THR A 127 -9.01 -21.23 -13.89
C THR A 127 -10.20 -21.92 -13.23
N GLY A 128 -11.21 -21.18 -12.76
CA GLY A 128 -12.44 -21.75 -12.22
C GLY A 128 -13.37 -22.39 -13.27
N ALA A 129 -13.27 -21.99 -14.54
CA ALA A 129 -14.07 -22.56 -15.62
C ALA A 129 -13.52 -23.90 -16.15
N ALA A 130 -12.24 -24.20 -15.92
CA ALA A 130 -11.58 -25.41 -16.41
C ALA A 130 -11.74 -26.64 -15.49
N ALA A 131 -12.39 -26.49 -14.33
CA ALA A 131 -12.56 -27.56 -13.34
C ALA A 131 -13.94 -28.25 -13.39
N GLY A 132 -14.71 -28.06 -14.47
CA GLY A 132 -16.04 -28.63 -14.63
C GLY A 132 -16.24 -29.25 -16.02
N CYS A 133 -15.57 -30.37 -16.27
CA CYS A 133 -15.91 -31.37 -17.30
C CYS A 133 -15.49 -32.75 -16.80
#